data_AF-A0A8I0SQL4-F1
#
_entry.id   AF-A0A8I0SQL4-F1
#
_cell.length_a   1.000
_cell.length_b   1.000
_cell.length_c   1.000
_cell.angle_alpha   90.00
_cell.angle_beta   90.00
_cell.angle_gamma   90.00
#
_symmetry.space_group_name_H-M   'P 1'
#
loop_
_entity.id
_entity.type
_entity.pdbx_description
1 polymer ?
#
loop_
_entity_poly.entity_id
_entity_poly.type
_entity_poly.pdbx_seq_one_letter_code
_entity_poly.pdbx_strand_id
1 'polypeptide(L)'
;MNKKKFYGTLLLGIALTGVVWRMAWGESAGSELTFPREMLVLSAAVGTNSVDWQGLVDGIGREEVFYTCQACHSLMLVKQQRLSRGRWQEVLAWMVKEKGMVEPSPEIMERLLDYLSTHFGPPSGRPTGLGSMPPPLMGMRPL
;
A
#
# COMPACT_ATOMS: atom_id res chain seq x y z
N MET A 1 2.44 -39.48 -17.57
CA MET A 1 3.90 -39.47 -17.77
C MET A 1 4.55 -38.88 -16.52
N ASN A 2 5.48 -39.64 -15.93
CA ASN A 2 5.88 -39.61 -14.52
C ASN A 2 6.94 -38.54 -14.21
N LYS A 3 6.73 -37.73 -13.16
CA LYS A 3 7.79 -36.95 -12.50
C LYS A 3 8.26 -37.71 -11.25
N LYS A 4 9.16 -38.68 -11.44
CA LYS A 4 9.92 -39.27 -10.33
C LYS A 4 11.38 -39.43 -10.79
N LYS A 5 12.27 -39.05 -9.86
CA LYS A 5 13.71 -39.37 -9.81
C LYS A 5 14.62 -38.45 -10.63
N PHE A 6 15.28 -37.52 -9.93
CA PHE A 6 16.73 -37.35 -10.04
C PHE A 6 17.24 -36.65 -8.77
N TYR A 7 17.11 -37.34 -7.63
CA TYR A 7 17.96 -37.11 -6.46
C TYR A 7 18.92 -38.30 -6.38
N GLY A 8 20.21 -38.02 -6.49
CA GLY A 8 21.27 -39.00 -6.27
C GLY A 8 22.43 -38.79 -7.24
N THR A 9 23.65 -38.90 -6.70
CA THR A 9 24.96 -38.67 -7.35
C THR A 9 25.28 -37.17 -7.47
N LEU A 10 26.22 -36.57 -6.74
CA LEU A 10 27.52 -37.08 -6.33
C LEU A 10 28.04 -36.20 -5.18
N LEU A 11 28.24 -36.80 -4.01
CA LEU A 11 29.17 -36.29 -3.02
C LEU A 11 30.58 -36.41 -3.62
N LEU A 12 31.20 -35.29 -4.02
CA LEU A 12 32.65 -35.13 -3.99
C LEU A 12 33.01 -33.64 -4.19
N GLY A 13 33.62 -33.02 -3.18
CA GLY A 13 34.45 -31.83 -3.37
C GLY A 13 33.84 -30.47 -3.02
N ILE A 14 33.44 -30.24 -1.77
CA ILE A 14 33.38 -28.88 -1.21
C ILE A 14 34.61 -28.68 -0.33
N ALA A 15 35.74 -28.51 -0.97
CA ALA A 15 36.92 -27.89 -0.38
C ALA A 15 37.60 -27.10 -1.50
N LEU A 16 37.86 -25.80 -1.25
CA LEU A 16 38.63 -24.86 -2.09
C LEU A 16 37.90 -24.01 -3.16
N THR A 17 36.83 -23.29 -2.79
CA THR A 17 36.40 -22.09 -3.56
C THR A 17 36.05 -20.88 -2.68
N GLY A 18 36.80 -20.67 -1.59
CA GLY A 18 36.72 -19.43 -0.80
C GLY A 18 37.35 -18.19 -1.47
N VAL A 19 37.89 -18.31 -2.69
CA VAL A 19 38.73 -17.25 -3.30
C VAL A 19 38.18 -16.72 -4.64
N VAL A 20 37.16 -17.35 -5.23
CA VAL A 20 36.58 -16.89 -6.53
C VAL A 20 35.27 -16.09 -6.35
N TRP A 21 34.79 -15.86 -5.13
CA TRP A 21 33.71 -14.89 -4.86
C TRP A 21 34.26 -13.52 -4.46
N ARG A 22 35.35 -13.06 -5.10
CA ARG A 22 35.93 -11.73 -4.82
C ARG A 22 36.19 -10.90 -6.08
N MET A 23 35.67 -11.30 -7.22
CA MET A 23 35.92 -10.63 -8.52
C MET A 23 34.65 -10.17 -9.26
N ALA A 24 33.47 -10.14 -8.63
CA ALA A 24 32.23 -9.74 -9.32
C ALA A 24 31.35 -8.70 -8.59
N TRP A 25 31.67 -8.29 -7.36
CA TRP A 25 30.98 -7.16 -6.71
C TRP A 25 31.99 -6.03 -6.50
N GLY A 26 31.68 -4.91 -7.15
CA GLY A 26 32.56 -3.78 -7.40
C GLY A 26 33.16 -3.14 -6.15
N GLU A 27 34.43 -2.80 -6.32
CA GLU A 27 35.19 -1.82 -5.57
C GLU A 27 34.43 -0.50 -5.44
N SER A 28 34.05 -0.11 -4.22
CA SER A 28 33.89 1.31 -3.88
C SER A 28 35.22 1.76 -3.28
N ALA A 29 36.05 2.39 -4.11
CA ALA A 29 37.17 3.19 -3.65
C ALA A 29 36.65 4.23 -2.65
N GLY A 30 37.02 4.05 -1.38
CA GLY A 30 36.87 5.09 -0.37
C GLY A 30 37.84 6.21 -0.68
N SER A 31 37.34 7.37 -1.09
CA SER A 31 38.06 8.61 -0.89
C SER A 31 37.94 8.98 0.59
N GLU A 32 39.06 8.86 1.30
CA GLU A 32 39.22 9.46 2.63
C GLU A 32 38.97 10.97 2.54
N LEU A 33 37.77 11.39 2.91
CA LEU A 33 37.56 12.70 3.49
C LEU A 33 37.77 12.53 4.99
N THR A 34 38.93 12.92 5.48
CA THR A 34 39.21 13.01 6.92
C THR A 34 38.29 14.07 7.52
N PHE A 35 37.13 13.63 8.02
CA PHE A 35 36.23 14.50 8.78
C PHE A 35 36.87 14.76 10.15
N PRO A 36 37.02 16.04 10.57
CA PRO A 36 37.61 16.38 11.86
C PRO A 36 36.80 15.75 13.00
N ARG A 37 37.50 15.38 14.08
CA ARG A 37 36.97 14.66 15.26
C ARG A 37 35.82 15.35 16.00
N GLU A 38 35.49 16.59 15.61
CA GLU A 38 34.35 17.36 16.08
C GLU A 38 33.02 16.95 15.40
N MET A 39 33.08 16.19 14.30
CA MET A 39 31.89 15.71 13.55
C MET A 39 31.40 14.33 14.06
N LEU A 40 31.51 14.07 15.36
CA LEU A 40 31.05 12.82 15.99
C LEU A 40 29.84 13.05 16.90
N VAL A 41 28.90 13.92 16.52
CA VAL A 41 27.66 14.15 17.29
C VAL A 41 26.39 14.06 16.42
N LEU A 42 26.39 13.25 15.34
CA LEU A 42 25.15 13.04 14.57
C LEU A 42 25.05 11.68 13.88
N SER A 43 25.14 10.58 14.63
CA SER A 43 24.87 9.24 14.08
C SER A 43 24.13 8.35 15.08
N ALA A 44 22.87 8.72 15.38
CA ALA A 44 21.86 7.81 15.92
C ALA A 44 20.45 8.40 15.75
N ALA A 45 20.05 8.64 14.49
CA ALA A 45 18.65 8.72 14.13
C ALA A 45 18.50 8.13 12.73
N VAL A 46 18.68 6.81 12.60
CA VAL A 46 17.97 6.10 11.55
C VAL A 46 16.50 6.28 11.92
N GLY A 47 15.87 7.30 11.34
CA GLY A 47 14.46 7.58 11.56
C GLY A 47 13.68 6.29 11.30
N THR A 48 12.82 5.91 12.24
CA THR A 48 11.80 4.91 11.95
C THR A 48 11.00 5.44 10.77
N ASN A 49 11.14 4.85 9.58
CA ASN A 49 10.35 5.20 8.41
C ASN A 49 8.91 4.70 8.61
N SER A 50 8.21 5.23 9.62
CA SER A 50 6.79 4.98 9.84
C SER A 50 6.02 5.72 8.77
N VAL A 51 5.25 4.99 7.97
CA VAL A 51 4.32 5.58 7.00
C VAL A 51 3.33 6.47 7.76
N ASP A 52 3.20 7.73 7.35
CA ASP A 52 2.11 8.58 7.81
C ASP A 52 0.82 8.13 7.12
N TRP A 53 -0.02 7.41 7.86
CA TRP A 53 -1.30 6.90 7.39
C TRP A 53 -2.39 7.99 7.23
N GLN A 54 -2.04 9.28 7.36
CA GLN A 54 -2.93 10.43 7.17
C GLN A 54 -4.25 10.33 7.96
N GLY A 55 -4.18 9.75 9.16
CA GLY A 55 -5.32 9.56 10.06
C GLY A 55 -6.33 8.50 9.60
N LEU A 56 -5.90 7.51 8.82
CA LEU A 56 -6.60 6.24 8.66
C LEU A 56 -6.51 5.41 9.95
N VAL A 57 -7.58 4.69 10.29
CA VAL A 57 -7.67 3.86 11.50
C VAL A 57 -6.88 2.56 11.29
N ASP A 58 -6.12 2.12 12.29
CA ASP A 58 -5.41 0.84 12.22
C ASP A 58 -6.37 -0.34 11.99
N GLY A 59 -6.08 -1.16 10.97
CA GLY A 59 -6.90 -2.31 10.62
C GLY A 59 -6.52 -2.97 9.30
N ILE A 60 -7.06 -4.17 9.05
CA ILE A 60 -6.95 -4.88 7.78
C ILE A 60 -7.67 -4.06 6.70
N GLY A 61 -7.02 -3.82 5.56
CA GLY A 61 -7.56 -2.96 4.50
C GLY A 61 -7.06 -1.51 4.55
N ARG A 62 -6.37 -1.10 5.62
CA ARG A 62 -5.82 0.26 5.75
C ARG A 62 -4.84 0.58 4.63
N GLU A 63 -3.91 -0.33 4.35
CA GLU A 63 -2.85 -0.13 3.38
C GLU A 63 -3.42 -0.07 1.96
N GLU A 64 -4.38 -0.95 1.66
CA GLU A 64 -5.12 -0.97 0.41
C GLU A 64 -5.86 0.36 0.18
N VAL A 65 -6.57 0.88 1.19
CA VAL A 65 -7.23 2.19 1.11
C VAL A 65 -6.22 3.32 0.98
N PHE A 66 -5.13 3.29 1.73
CA PHE A 66 -4.10 4.32 1.69
C PHE A 66 -3.56 4.47 0.27
N TYR A 67 -3.05 3.39 -0.32
CA TYR A 67 -2.45 3.45 -1.65
C TYR A 67 -3.46 3.65 -2.78
N THR A 68 -4.65 3.02 -2.68
CA THR A 68 -5.66 3.12 -3.74
C THR A 68 -6.28 4.51 -3.78
N CYS A 69 -6.71 5.04 -2.64
CA CYS A 69 -7.53 6.24 -2.61
C CYS A 69 -6.71 7.54 -2.63
N GLN A 70 -5.46 7.52 -2.13
CA GLN A 70 -4.61 8.70 -2.19
C GLN A 70 -4.06 8.99 -3.59
N ALA A 71 -4.12 8.01 -4.50
CA ALA A 71 -3.52 8.10 -5.83
C ALA A 71 -4.05 9.26 -6.67
N CYS A 72 -5.29 9.71 -6.43
CA CYS A 72 -5.93 10.76 -7.21
C CYS A 72 -6.47 11.93 -6.39
N HIS A 73 -6.71 11.77 -5.08
CA HIS A 73 -7.24 12.82 -4.22
C HIS A 73 -6.89 12.58 -2.75
N SER A 74 -7.01 13.61 -1.91
CA SER A 74 -6.70 13.49 -0.47
C SER A 74 -7.55 12.42 0.24
N LEU A 75 -6.97 11.74 1.23
CA LEU A 75 -7.72 10.83 2.11
C LEU A 75 -8.71 11.57 3.00
N MET A 76 -8.56 12.88 3.19
CA MET A 76 -9.55 13.70 3.88
C MET A 76 -10.93 13.63 3.18
N LEU A 77 -10.96 13.67 1.84
CA LEU A 77 -12.20 13.54 1.07
C LEU A 77 -12.88 12.20 1.33
N VAL A 78 -12.10 11.12 1.44
CA VAL A 78 -12.60 9.75 1.70
C VAL A 78 -13.23 9.67 3.09
N LYS A 79 -12.53 10.16 4.11
CA LYS A 79 -12.97 10.08 5.52
C LYS A 79 -14.27 10.84 5.81
N GLN A 80 -14.61 11.83 4.98
CA GLN A 80 -15.80 12.66 5.15
C GLN A 80 -17.11 12.01 4.62
N GLN A 81 -17.04 10.95 3.81
CA GLN A 81 -18.22 10.48 3.06
C GLN A 81 -19.27 9.74 3.90
N ARG A 82 -18.85 8.99 4.94
CA ARG A 82 -19.76 8.25 5.87
C ARG A 82 -20.82 7.40 5.16
N LEU A 83 -20.39 6.58 4.20
CA LEU A 83 -21.26 5.80 3.32
C LEU A 83 -21.43 4.36 3.80
N SER A 84 -22.60 3.76 3.57
CA SER A 84 -22.77 2.33 3.79
C SER A 84 -21.93 1.51 2.80
N ARG A 85 -21.73 0.22 3.07
CA ARG A 85 -20.94 -0.67 2.18
C ARG A 85 -21.43 -0.62 0.72
N GLY A 86 -22.73 -0.78 0.49
CA GLY A 86 -23.29 -0.74 -0.87
C GLY A 86 -23.04 0.60 -1.56
N ARG A 87 -23.11 1.71 -0.81
CA ARG A 87 -22.81 3.05 -1.33
C ARG A 87 -21.34 3.21 -1.68
N TRP A 88 -20.42 2.66 -0.87
CA TRP A 88 -19.00 2.61 -1.21
C TRP A 88 -18.75 1.78 -2.47
N GLN A 89 -19.42 0.65 -2.64
CA GLN A 89 -19.32 -0.18 -3.84
C GLN A 89 -19.74 0.57 -5.10
N GLU A 90 -20.86 1.28 -5.05
CA GLU A 90 -21.29 2.12 -6.18
C GLU A 90 -20.27 3.21 -6.52
N VAL A 91 -19.70 3.87 -5.50
CA VAL A 91 -18.69 4.93 -5.69
C VAL A 91 -17.40 4.38 -6.28
N LEU A 92 -16.88 3.26 -5.78
CA LEU A 92 -15.67 2.63 -6.31
C LEU A 92 -15.89 2.15 -7.74
N ALA A 93 -17.03 1.50 -8.03
CA ALA A 93 -17.39 1.09 -9.38
C ALA A 93 -17.48 2.30 -10.34
N TRP A 94 -18.05 3.41 -9.88
CA TRP A 94 -18.08 4.66 -10.64
C TRP A 94 -16.70 5.26 -10.84
N MET A 95 -15.81 5.22 -9.85
CA MET A 95 -14.42 5.69 -9.99
C MET A 95 -13.65 4.87 -11.03
N VAL A 96 -13.84 3.55 -11.05
CA VAL A 96 -13.26 2.68 -12.09
C VAL A 96 -13.80 3.09 -13.46
N LYS A 97 -15.13 3.14 -13.61
CA LYS A 97 -15.78 3.33 -14.90
C LYS A 97 -15.61 4.74 -15.48
N GLU A 98 -15.76 5.77 -14.66
CA GLU A 98 -15.94 7.16 -15.11
C GLU A 98 -14.76 8.09 -14.72
N LYS A 99 -13.87 7.64 -13.82
CA LYS A 99 -12.72 8.44 -13.34
C LYS A 99 -11.36 7.82 -13.60
N GLY A 100 -11.32 6.64 -14.22
CA GLY A 100 -10.07 5.99 -14.59
C GLY A 100 -9.29 5.44 -13.39
N MET A 101 -9.96 5.15 -12.27
CA MET A 101 -9.34 4.36 -11.21
C MET A 101 -9.01 2.98 -11.75
N VAL A 102 -7.76 2.53 -11.55
CA VAL A 102 -7.37 1.17 -11.91
C VAL A 102 -8.26 0.19 -11.17
N GLU A 103 -8.84 -0.76 -11.89
CA GLU A 103 -9.74 -1.75 -11.30
C GLU A 103 -8.98 -2.65 -10.31
N PRO A 104 -9.35 -2.63 -9.01
CA PRO A 104 -8.76 -3.52 -8.02
C PRO A 104 -9.12 -4.98 -8.30
N SER A 105 -8.26 -5.92 -7.90
CA SER A 105 -8.65 -7.33 -7.92
C SER A 105 -9.86 -7.57 -6.98
N PRO A 106 -10.65 -8.64 -7.18
CA PRO A 106 -11.82 -8.91 -6.34
C PRO A 106 -11.49 -8.95 -4.84
N GLU A 107 -10.35 -9.54 -4.46
CA GLU A 107 -9.90 -9.60 -3.07
C GLU A 107 -9.55 -8.23 -2.47
N ILE A 108 -8.97 -7.34 -3.29
CA ILE A 108 -8.65 -5.99 -2.86
C ILE A 108 -9.93 -5.15 -2.79
N MET A 109 -10.85 -5.30 -3.75
CA MET A 109 -12.15 -4.63 -3.73
C MET A 109 -12.92 -4.97 -2.45
N GLU A 110 -12.98 -6.25 -2.05
CA GLU A 110 -13.64 -6.65 -0.80
C GLU A 110 -12.95 -6.03 0.43
N ARG A 111 -11.61 -6.04 0.48
CA ARG A 111 -10.86 -5.38 1.57
C ARG A 111 -11.11 -3.88 1.65
N LEU A 112 -11.16 -3.19 0.51
CA LEU A 112 -11.51 -1.77 0.45
C LEU A 112 -12.92 -1.55 1.01
N LEU A 113 -13.90 -2.34 0.57
CA LEU A 113 -15.29 -2.22 1.02
C LEU A 113 -15.44 -2.52 2.51
N ASP A 114 -14.79 -3.56 3.02
CA ASP A 114 -14.78 -3.91 4.45
C ASP A 114 -14.25 -2.76 5.29
N TYR A 115 -13.07 -2.28 4.94
CA TYR A 115 -12.41 -1.24 5.72
C TYR A 115 -13.16 0.10 5.64
N LEU A 116 -13.57 0.53 4.43
CA LEU A 116 -14.30 1.79 4.24
C LEU A 116 -15.65 1.78 4.95
N SER A 117 -16.40 0.68 4.88
CA SER A 117 -17.69 0.59 5.55
C SER A 117 -17.58 0.46 7.07
N THR A 118 -16.52 -0.20 7.57
CA THR A 118 -16.28 -0.37 9.00
C THR A 118 -15.83 0.94 9.66
N HIS A 119 -14.87 1.65 9.08
CA HIS A 119 -14.26 2.82 9.71
C HIS A 119 -14.87 4.14 9.25
N PHE A 120 -15.44 4.16 8.04
CA PHE A 120 -16.06 5.35 7.41
C PHE A 120 -17.50 5.06 6.96
N GLY A 121 -18.19 4.21 7.71
CA GLY A 121 -19.63 3.98 7.61
C GLY A 121 -20.48 5.12 8.22
N PRO A 122 -21.80 5.09 7.98
CA PRO A 122 -22.73 5.97 8.69
C PRO A 122 -22.73 5.65 10.20
N PRO A 123 -23.05 6.62 11.07
CA PRO A 123 -23.24 6.34 12.49
C PRO A 123 -24.29 5.25 12.70
N SER A 124 -24.03 4.32 13.61
CA SER A 124 -24.97 3.26 13.99
C SER A 124 -26.32 3.87 14.37
N GLY A 125 -27.39 3.49 13.66
CA GLY A 125 -28.75 3.97 13.93
C GLY A 125 -29.47 4.63 12.74
N ARG A 126 -28.80 4.83 11.60
CA ARG A 126 -29.50 5.18 10.35
C ARG A 126 -29.82 3.90 9.57
N PRO A 127 -31.10 3.48 9.44
CA PRO A 127 -31.44 2.30 8.67
C PRO A 127 -30.93 2.48 7.24
N THR A 128 -30.24 1.46 6.75
CA THR A 128 -29.79 1.32 5.37
C THR A 128 -31.02 1.03 4.50
N GLY A 129 -31.96 1.97 4.40
CA GLY A 129 -33.25 1.77 3.77
C GLY A 129 -33.65 2.99 2.96
N LEU A 130 -33.82 2.77 1.65
CA LEU A 130 -34.61 3.56 0.69
C LEU A 130 -34.70 5.09 0.95
N GLY A 131 -33.94 5.87 0.18
CA GLY A 131 -34.26 7.27 -0.05
C GLY A 131 -33.31 8.27 0.60
N SER A 132 -32.19 8.52 -0.08
CA SER A 132 -31.61 9.87 -0.26
C SER A 132 -30.33 9.73 -1.05
N MET A 133 -30.46 9.52 -2.36
CA MET A 133 -29.43 10.01 -3.26
C MET A 133 -29.91 11.36 -3.76
N PRO A 134 -29.49 12.50 -3.16
CA PRO A 134 -29.19 13.62 -4.03
C PRO A 134 -28.05 13.16 -4.96
N PRO A 135 -28.10 13.53 -6.24
CA PRO A 135 -27.06 13.13 -7.20
C PRO A 135 -25.69 13.46 -6.61
N PRO A 136 -24.65 12.70 -6.97
CA PRO A 136 -23.33 13.14 -6.61
C PRO A 136 -23.13 14.52 -7.22
N LEU A 137 -22.35 15.39 -6.56
CA LEU A 137 -21.93 16.68 -7.11
C LEU A 137 -20.99 16.51 -8.33
N MET A 138 -21.18 15.48 -9.14
CA MET A 138 -20.64 15.32 -10.49
C MET A 138 -21.33 16.34 -11.41
N GLY A 139 -21.00 17.63 -11.30
CA GLY A 139 -21.16 18.55 -12.44
C GLY A 139 -21.75 19.96 -12.25
N MET A 140 -21.98 20.51 -11.05
CA MET A 140 -22.42 21.92 -10.90
C MET A 140 -21.75 22.54 -9.66
N ARG A 141 -21.02 23.67 -9.78
CA ARG A 141 -21.55 24.99 -10.15
C ARG A 141 -20.65 25.71 -11.17
N PRO A 142 -21.15 26.15 -12.33
CA PRO A 142 -20.64 27.37 -12.97
C PRO A 142 -20.97 28.58 -12.08
N LEU A 143 -20.09 29.59 -12.09
CA LEU A 143 -20.39 30.93 -11.58
C LEU A 143 -21.47 31.61 -12.43
#